data_AF-A0A2M8KCQ3-F1
#
_entry.id   AF-A0A2M8KCQ3-F1
#
_cell.length_a   1.000
_cell.length_b   1.000
_cell.length_c   1.000
_cell.angle_alpha   90.00
_cell.angle_beta   90.00
_cell.angle_gamma   90.00
#
_symmetry.space_group_name_H-M   'P 1'
#
loop_
_entity.id
_entity.type
_entity.pdbx_description
1 polymer ?
#
loop_
_entity_poly.entity_id
_entity_poly.type
_entity_poly.pdbx_seq_one_letter_code
_entity_poly.pdbx_strand_id
1 'polypeptide(L)'
;MKVKIIIIILLILAIIGWGFMVYFGIKANKAEKLTSASCLEKLDKLNIYAIILDESNKLARQEKSLDGLEREIRSTNNGTLLAEWQNVVFGGNRQEDLNNYFDVIIDSLKFFSK
;
A
#
# COMPACT_ATOMS: atom_id res chain seq x y z
N MET A 1 53.87 -6.77 32.18
CA MET A 1 52.57 -7.44 32.46
C MET A 1 51.36 -6.57 32.09
N LYS A 2 51.34 -5.27 32.44
CA LYS A 2 50.23 -4.33 32.16
C LYS A 2 49.86 -4.14 30.67
N VAL A 3 50.85 -4.12 29.77
CA VAL A 3 50.62 -3.93 28.32
C VAL A 3 49.85 -5.10 27.67
N LYS A 4 50.13 -6.34 28.06
CA LYS A 4 49.42 -7.53 27.54
C LYS A 4 47.93 -7.52 27.90
N ILE A 5 47.59 -7.03 29.10
CA ILE A 5 46.20 -6.93 29.57
C ILE A 5 45.43 -5.87 28.76
N ILE A 6 46.06 -4.73 28.47
CA ILE A 6 45.45 -3.66 27.67
C ILE A 6 45.14 -4.15 26.24
N ILE A 7 46.05 -4.91 25.64
CA ILE A 7 45.85 -5.50 24.29
C ILE A 7 44.66 -6.48 24.29
N ILE A 8 44.52 -7.31 25.31
CA ILE A 8 43.40 -8.25 25.44
C ILE A 8 42.07 -7.51 25.57
N ILE A 9 42.02 -6.45 26.39
CA ILE A 9 40.81 -5.63 26.56
C ILE A 9 40.42 -4.95 25.25
N LEU A 10 41.38 -4.42 24.49
CA LEU A 10 41.14 -3.82 23.18
C LEU A 10 40.58 -4.83 22.16
N LEU A 11 41.09 -6.06 22.17
CA LEU A 11 40.59 -7.15 21.33
C LEU A 11 39.13 -7.48 21.64
N ILE A 12 38.77 -7.56 22.92
CA ILE A 12 37.39 -7.82 23.36
C ILE A 12 36.46 -6.68 22.93
N LEU A 13 36.88 -5.42 23.11
CA LEU A 13 36.11 -4.25 22.70
C LEU A 13 35.88 -4.21 21.18
N ALA A 14 36.89 -4.57 20.38
CA ALA A 14 36.77 -4.64 18.93
C ALA A 14 35.75 -5.70 18.48
N ILE A 15 35.76 -6.89 19.11
CA ILE A 15 34.82 -7.97 18.79
C ILE A 15 33.38 -7.57 19.15
N ILE A 16 33.18 -6.96 20.32
CA ILE A 16 31.86 -6.49 20.77
C ILE A 16 31.36 -5.38 19.84
N GLY A 17 32.20 -4.40 19.49
CA GLY A 17 31.86 -3.32 18.58
C GLY A 17 31.45 -3.82 17.19
N TRP A 18 32.16 -4.81 16.65
CA TRP A 18 31.81 -5.40 15.36
C TRP A 18 30.50 -6.20 15.41
N GLY A 19 30.28 -6.95 16.50
CA GLY A 19 29.01 -7.65 16.74
C GLY A 19 27.81 -6.72 16.79
N PHE A 20 27.94 -5.57 17.46
CA PHE A 20 26.89 -4.53 17.45
C PHE A 20 26.67 -3.92 16.06
N MET A 21 27.74 -3.62 15.33
CA MET A 21 27.64 -3.04 13.98
C MET A 21 26.92 -3.97 13.00
N VAL A 22 27.22 -5.27 13.04
CA VAL A 22 26.55 -6.30 12.24
C VAL A 22 25.08 -6.44 12.68
N TYR A 23 24.81 -6.50 13.99
CA TYR A 23 23.45 -6.62 14.52
C TYR A 23 22.55 -5.44 14.10
N PHE A 24 23.04 -4.21 14.27
CA PHE A 24 22.31 -3.01 13.86
C PHE A 24 22.20 -2.88 12.34
N GLY A 25 23.24 -3.25 11.58
CA GLY A 25 23.21 -3.25 10.11
C GLY A 25 22.17 -4.21 9.53
N ILE A 26 22.08 -5.44 10.06
CA ILE A 26 21.05 -6.41 9.62
C ILE A 26 19.64 -5.92 9.98
N LYS A 27 19.45 -5.33 11.16
CA LYS A 27 18.17 -4.79 11.60
C LYS A 27 17.72 -3.62 10.72
N ALA A 28 18.64 -2.72 10.35
CA ALA A 28 18.37 -1.61 9.46
C ALA A 28 17.98 -2.08 8.05
N ASN A 29 18.74 -3.01 7.47
CA ASN A 29 18.46 -3.56 6.13
C ASN A 29 17.10 -4.31 6.08
N LYS A 30 16.75 -5.06 7.14
CA LYS A 30 15.41 -5.68 7.24
C LYS A 30 14.29 -4.65 7.32
N ALA A 31 14.48 -3.58 8.09
CA ALA A 31 13.50 -2.50 8.21
C ALA A 31 13.30 -1.78 6.87
N GLU A 32 14.39 -1.47 6.17
CA GLU A 32 14.38 -0.83 4.85
C GLU A 32 13.65 -1.68 3.80
N LYS A 33 13.90 -3.00 3.79
CA LYS A 33 13.23 -3.94 2.89
C LYS A 33 11.72 -4.07 3.16
N LEU A 34 11.30 -4.00 4.43
CA LEU A 34 9.89 -4.00 4.80
C LEU A 34 9.21 -2.68 4.40
N THR A 35 9.88 -1.55 4.58
CA THR A 35 9.34 -0.24 4.18
C THR A 35 9.23 -0.09 2.67
N SER A 36 10.21 -0.59 1.89
CA SER A 36 10.15 -0.53 0.43
C SER A 36 9.09 -1.46 -0.15
N ALA A 37 8.94 -2.67 0.40
CA ALA A 37 7.86 -3.58 0.02
C ALA A 37 6.46 -2.98 0.34
N SER A 38 6.30 -2.38 1.51
CA SER A 38 5.05 -1.70 1.90
C SER A 38 4.76 -0.48 1.02
N CYS A 39 5.78 0.27 0.60
CA CYS A 39 5.64 1.40 -0.32
C CYS A 39 5.19 0.96 -1.71
N LEU A 40 5.79 -0.11 -2.24
CA LEU A 40 5.39 -0.73 -3.52
C LEU A 40 3.93 -1.21 -3.48
N GLU A 41 3.53 -1.88 -2.39
CA GLU A 41 2.15 -2.34 -2.22
C GLU A 41 1.14 -1.18 -2.17
N LYS A 42 1.49 -0.09 -1.46
CA LYS A 42 0.67 1.13 -1.46
C LYS A 42 0.56 1.74 -2.85
N LEU A 43 1.66 1.81 -3.60
CA LEU A 43 1.68 2.37 -4.95
C LEU A 43 0.82 1.55 -5.91
N ASP A 44 0.91 0.21 -5.85
CA ASP A 44 0.08 -0.69 -6.65
C ASP A 44 -1.41 -0.49 -6.34
N LYS A 45 -1.78 -0.39 -5.05
CA LYS A 45 -3.16 -0.09 -4.65
C LYS A 45 -3.61 1.26 -5.20
N LEU A 46 -2.78 2.28 -5.09
CA LEU A 46 -3.09 3.63 -5.60
C LEU A 46 -3.35 3.61 -7.10
N ASN A 47 -2.53 2.88 -7.86
CA ASN A 47 -2.69 2.73 -9.30
C ASN A 47 -4.00 2.00 -9.65
N ILE A 48 -4.35 0.93 -8.93
CA ILE A 48 -5.61 0.19 -9.13
C ILE A 48 -6.82 1.10 -8.91
N TYR A 49 -6.86 1.87 -7.81
CA TYR A 49 -7.99 2.78 -7.56
C TYR A 49 -8.03 3.94 -8.56
N ALA A 50 -6.90 4.40 -9.09
CA ALA A 50 -6.86 5.41 -10.14
C ALA A 50 -7.43 4.89 -11.47
N ILE A 51 -7.11 3.63 -11.83
CA ILE A 51 -7.69 2.97 -13.00
C ILE A 51 -9.21 2.84 -12.84
N ILE A 52 -9.68 2.36 -11.68
CA ILE A 52 -11.12 2.22 -11.41
C ILE A 52 -11.82 3.57 -11.49
N LEU A 53 -11.20 4.65 -11.01
CA LEU A 53 -11.76 6.00 -11.13
C LEU A 53 -11.91 6.44 -12.59
N ASP A 54 -10.89 6.22 -13.42
CA ASP A 54 -10.91 6.56 -14.85
C ASP A 54 -11.96 5.74 -15.60
N GLU A 55 -12.01 4.44 -15.34
CA GLU A 55 -12.98 3.51 -15.93
C GLU A 55 -14.41 3.84 -15.51
N SER A 56 -14.62 4.19 -14.25
CA SER A 56 -15.91 4.65 -13.74
C SER A 56 -16.37 5.95 -14.39
N ASN A 57 -15.44 6.89 -14.62
CA ASN A 57 -15.74 8.14 -15.34
C ASN A 57 -16.12 7.90 -16.80
N LYS A 58 -15.43 6.97 -17.49
CA LYS A 58 -15.78 6.57 -18.86
C LYS A 58 -17.16 5.89 -18.92
N LEU A 59 -17.47 5.05 -17.94
CA LEU A 59 -18.78 4.42 -17.83
C LEU A 59 -19.89 5.43 -17.56
N ALA A 60 -19.66 6.43 -16.70
CA ALA A 60 -20.60 7.55 -16.50
C ALA A 60 -20.85 8.35 -17.80
N ARG A 61 -19.88 8.37 -18.72
CA ARG A 61 -19.99 8.95 -20.07
C ARG A 61 -20.58 7.99 -21.12
N GLN A 62 -21.04 6.81 -20.69
CA GLN A 62 -21.58 5.73 -21.54
C GLN A 62 -20.57 5.14 -22.55
N GLU A 63 -19.28 5.27 -22.29
CA GLU A 63 -18.22 4.82 -23.21
C GLU A 63 -17.85 3.33 -23.03
N LYS A 64 -18.36 2.64 -21.99
CA LYS A 64 -17.95 1.27 -21.65
C LYS A 64 -19.03 0.38 -21.03
N SER A 65 -18.80 -0.94 -21.11
CA SER A 65 -19.65 -2.01 -20.53
C SER A 65 -19.46 -2.14 -19.00
N LEU A 66 -20.57 -2.32 -18.28
CA LEU A 66 -20.65 -2.49 -16.82
C LEU A 66 -19.88 -3.70 -16.29
N ASP A 67 -19.86 -4.81 -17.05
CA ASP A 67 -19.29 -6.09 -16.60
C ASP A 67 -17.77 -6.02 -16.41
N GLY A 68 -17.08 -5.22 -17.22
CA GLY A 68 -15.64 -5.04 -17.14
C GLY A 68 -15.21 -4.35 -15.84
N LEU A 69 -15.96 -3.32 -15.45
CA LEU A 69 -15.71 -2.51 -14.27
C LEU A 69 -16.05 -3.26 -12.98
N GLU A 70 -17.15 -4.03 -12.96
CA GLU A 70 -17.49 -4.84 -11.79
C GLU A 70 -16.38 -5.85 -11.45
N ARG A 71 -15.79 -6.48 -12.47
CA ARG A 71 -14.68 -7.42 -12.27
C ARG A 71 -13.45 -6.73 -11.66
N GLU A 72 -13.11 -5.54 -12.13
CA GLU A 72 -12.02 -4.74 -11.56
C GLU A 72 -12.31 -4.35 -10.11
N ILE A 73 -13.53 -3.91 -9.81
CA ILE A 73 -13.95 -3.59 -8.44
C ILE A 73 -13.82 -4.81 -7.53
N ARG A 74 -14.30 -5.98 -7.96
CA ARG A 74 -14.16 -7.24 -7.21
C ARG A 74 -12.70 -7.60 -6.96
N SER A 75 -11.80 -7.32 -7.92
CA SER A 75 -10.35 -7.58 -7.76
C SER A 75 -9.68 -6.73 -6.68
N THR A 76 -10.27 -5.59 -6.29
CA THR A 76 -9.72 -4.74 -5.23
C THR A 76 -9.82 -5.38 -3.84
N ASN A 77 -10.72 -6.36 -3.67
CA ASN A 77 -11.16 -6.91 -2.39
C ASN A 77 -11.67 -5.83 -1.40
N ASN A 78 -12.14 -4.68 -1.90
CA ASN A 78 -12.75 -3.64 -1.08
C ASN A 78 -14.27 -3.86 -1.02
N GLY A 79 -14.75 -4.40 0.11
CA GLY A 79 -16.16 -4.72 0.31
C GLY A 79 -17.07 -3.49 0.28
N THR A 80 -16.59 -2.34 0.77
CA THR A 80 -17.34 -1.08 0.70
C THR A 80 -17.47 -0.59 -0.73
N LEU A 81 -16.38 -0.62 -1.51
CA LEU A 81 -16.41 -0.22 -2.92
C LEU A 81 -17.37 -1.11 -3.72
N LEU A 82 -17.36 -2.42 -3.47
CA LEU A 82 -18.27 -3.36 -4.13
C LEU A 82 -19.74 -3.11 -3.76
N ALA A 83 -20.01 -2.81 -2.49
CA ALA A 83 -21.37 -2.50 -2.04
C ALA A 83 -21.90 -1.21 -2.70
N GLU A 84 -21.10 -0.14 -2.74
CA GLU A 84 -21.52 1.10 -3.40
C GLU A 84 -21.67 0.93 -4.91
N TRP A 85 -20.82 0.13 -5.55
CA TRP A 85 -21.00 -0.22 -6.96
C TRP A 85 -22.32 -0.94 -7.21
N GLN A 86 -22.68 -1.89 -6.34
CA GLN A 86 -23.98 -2.57 -6.43
C GLN A 86 -25.14 -1.59 -6.22
N ASN A 87 -25.02 -0.61 -5.33
CA ASN A 87 -26.01 0.44 -5.17
C ASN A 87 -26.17 1.25 -6.47
N VAL A 88 -25.09 1.58 -7.16
CA VAL A 88 -25.14 2.25 -8.48
C VAL A 88 -25.88 1.40 -9.52
N VAL A 89 -25.55 0.11 -9.60
CA VAL A 89 -26.13 -0.83 -10.58
C VAL A 89 -27.63 -1.09 -10.29
N PHE A 90 -28.00 -1.36 -9.05
CA PHE A 90 -29.38 -1.68 -8.66
C PHE A 90 -30.25 -0.45 -8.44
N GLY A 91 -29.66 0.68 -8.02
CA GLY A 91 -30.35 1.93 -7.71
C GLY A 91 -30.86 2.70 -8.92
N GLY A 92 -30.44 2.30 -10.12
CA GLY A 92 -30.78 2.95 -11.38
C GLY A 92 -29.91 4.17 -11.68
N ASN A 93 -28.65 4.15 -11.23
CA ASN A 93 -27.67 5.19 -11.52
C ASN A 93 -28.07 6.59 -11.02
N ARG A 94 -28.64 6.67 -9.81
CA ARG A 94 -28.99 7.97 -9.20
C ARG A 94 -27.71 8.73 -8.90
N GLN A 95 -27.78 10.06 -8.98
CA GLN A 95 -26.63 10.93 -8.71
C GLN A 95 -26.04 10.70 -7.30
N GLU A 96 -26.89 10.43 -6.32
CA GLU A 96 -26.48 10.13 -4.94
C GLU A 96 -25.64 8.85 -4.84
N ASP A 97 -26.10 7.76 -5.48
CA ASP A 97 -25.39 6.47 -5.48
C ASP A 97 -24.02 6.61 -6.18
N LEU A 98 -23.98 7.34 -7.31
CA LEU A 98 -22.73 7.65 -8.02
C LEU A 98 -21.76 8.47 -7.16
N ASN A 99 -22.25 9.49 -6.48
CA ASN A 99 -21.43 10.32 -5.61
C ASN A 99 -20.85 9.50 -4.45
N ASN A 100 -21.67 8.69 -3.78
CA ASN A 100 -21.23 7.81 -2.69
C ASN A 100 -20.15 6.82 -3.17
N TYR A 101 -20.36 6.24 -4.35
CA TYR A 101 -19.37 5.35 -4.98
C TYR A 101 -18.04 6.07 -5.27
N PHE A 102 -18.07 7.28 -5.84
CA PHE A 102 -16.85 8.07 -6.07
C PHE A 102 -16.15 8.48 -4.78
N ASP A 103 -16.90 8.80 -3.72
CA ASP A 103 -16.33 9.14 -2.42
C ASP A 103 -15.53 7.97 -1.85
N VAL A 104 -16.02 6.73 -1.97
CA VAL A 104 -15.28 5.53 -1.53
C VAL A 104 -13.99 5.32 -2.33
N ILE A 105 -13.99 5.60 -3.63
CA ILE A 105 -12.76 5.55 -4.45
C ILE A 105 -11.77 6.61 -3.99
N ILE A 106 -12.22 7.85 -3.81
CA ILE A 106 -11.38 8.97 -3.41
C ILE A 106 -10.80 8.76 -2.01
N ASP A 107 -11.59 8.25 -1.07
CA ASP A 107 -11.12 7.97 0.28
C ASP A 107 -10.12 6.82 0.31
N SER A 108 -10.31 5.81 -0.54
CA SER A 108 -9.31 4.75 -0.74
C SER A 108 -8.00 5.33 -1.30
N LEU A 109 -8.06 6.21 -2.30
CA LEU A 109 -6.88 6.90 -2.83
C LEU A 109 -6.16 7.75 -1.77
N LYS A 110 -6.90 8.50 -0.97
CA LYS A 110 -6.36 9.30 0.15
C LYS A 110 -5.76 8.42 1.25
N PHE A 111 -6.30 7.23 1.47
CA PHE A 111 -5.76 6.30 2.46
C PHE A 111 -4.40 5.75 2.03
N PHE A 112 -4.27 5.33 0.77
CA PHE A 112 -3.02 4.77 0.25
C PHE A 112 -1.96 5.84 -0.10
N SER A 113 -2.34 7.11 -0.27
CA SER A 113 -1.40 8.20 -0.52
C SER A 113 -0.70 8.75 0.74
N LYS A 114 -1.19 8.39 1.93
CA LYS A 114 -0.58 8.72 3.23
C LYS A 114 0.50 7.72 3.62
#